data_AF-A0A135SV59-F1
#
_entry.id   AF-A0A135SV59-F1
#
_cell.length_a   1.000
_cell.length_b   1.000
_cell.length_c   1.000
_cell.angle_alpha   90.00
_cell.angle_beta   90.00
_cell.angle_gamma   90.00
#
_symmetry.space_group_name_H-M   'P 1'
#
loop_
_entity.id
_entity.type
_entity.pdbx_description
1 polymer ?
#
loop_
_entity_poly.entity_id
_entity_poly.type
_entity_poly.pdbx_seq_one_letter_code
_entity_poly.pdbx_strand_id
1 'polypeptide(L)'
;MAAFQVIPRIGLSLSQDHFKLLIMPHFEDTTSLKGLSKFDDLVTALKDALGSSGLTCDDIDLDFLMDLMKTYTSNEKEWNAFALANPSMAYTRNLVDEGNGKSNLLVLVWTPGKGSPIHSHSNAHCLMKILKGSLTETRYDFPQESNRENISIPLGDRNASMDVALESVYTENDVAYMSDDQGVHKMWNNSDEFAVSLHLYTPPNIVRNGCYVFDADTGKGTLVKNCEYYSVRGHRLDGLVRETEVVLSLL
;
A
#
# COMPACT_ATOMS: atom_id res chain seq x y z
N MET A 1 5.15 -23.42 76.50
CA MET A 1 5.85 -22.11 76.47
C MET A 1 6.33 -21.85 75.06
N ALA A 2 6.32 -20.58 74.66
CA ALA A 2 6.74 -19.98 73.40
C ALA A 2 5.75 -20.03 72.23
N ALA A 3 5.13 -18.87 72.02
CA ALA A 3 4.40 -18.42 70.85
C ALA A 3 5.31 -18.30 69.61
N PHE A 4 4.73 -18.39 68.42
CA PHE A 4 5.33 -17.82 67.21
C PHE A 4 4.34 -16.91 66.49
N GLN A 5 4.85 -15.72 66.22
CA GLN A 5 4.20 -14.53 65.65
C GLN A 5 3.68 -14.75 64.23
N VAL A 6 2.57 -14.07 63.97
CA VAL A 6 2.02 -13.74 62.65
C VAL A 6 2.93 -12.70 61.97
N ILE A 7 3.29 -12.94 60.71
CA ILE A 7 3.90 -11.94 59.80
C ILE A 7 2.96 -11.76 58.60
N PRO A 8 2.74 -10.53 58.09
CA PRO A 8 1.56 -10.17 57.31
C PRO A 8 1.69 -10.50 55.81
N ARG A 9 0.54 -10.75 55.19
CA ARG A 9 0.35 -10.83 53.73
C ARG A 9 0.64 -9.47 53.09
N ILE A 10 1.60 -9.44 52.16
CA ILE A 10 1.79 -8.33 51.23
C ILE A 10 0.80 -8.55 50.08
N GLY A 11 -0.17 -7.65 49.97
CA GLY A 11 -1.10 -7.60 48.85
C GLY A 11 -0.43 -6.96 47.64
N LEU A 12 -0.35 -7.70 46.54
CA LEU A 12 -0.10 -7.13 45.22
C LEU A 12 -1.46 -6.72 44.63
N SER A 13 -1.68 -5.41 44.63
CA SER A 13 -2.72 -4.73 43.85
C SER A 13 -2.35 -4.86 42.37
N LEU A 14 -3.15 -5.62 41.62
CA LEU A 14 -3.16 -5.55 40.16
C LEU A 14 -4.31 -4.63 39.78
N SER A 15 -3.98 -3.47 39.21
CA SER A 15 -4.94 -2.53 38.65
C SER A 15 -5.64 -3.17 37.46
N GLN A 16 -6.98 -3.08 37.47
CA GLN A 16 -7.82 -3.40 36.32
C GLN A 16 -7.66 -2.28 35.29
N ASP A 17 -6.87 -2.52 34.25
CA ASP A 17 -6.88 -1.67 33.07
C ASP A 17 -7.90 -2.20 32.06
N HIS A 18 -8.77 -1.28 31.67
CA HIS A 18 -9.95 -1.42 30.83
C HIS A 18 -9.66 -1.99 29.43
N PHE A 19 -9.92 -3.28 29.22
CA PHE A 19 -10.29 -3.78 27.90
C PHE A 19 -11.79 -3.52 27.69
N LYS A 20 -12.12 -2.36 27.10
CA LYS A 20 -13.45 -2.11 26.53
C LYS A 20 -13.58 -2.95 25.26
N LEU A 21 -14.20 -4.13 25.42
CA LEU A 21 -14.74 -4.90 24.31
C LEU A 21 -15.84 -4.05 23.64
N LEU A 22 -15.53 -3.46 22.48
CA LEU A 22 -16.50 -2.80 21.62
C LEU A 22 -17.43 -3.89 21.05
N ILE A 23 -18.55 -4.11 21.73
CA ILE A 23 -19.70 -4.80 21.17
C ILE A 23 -20.25 -3.90 20.05
N MET A 24 -20.03 -4.30 18.79
CA MET A 24 -20.63 -3.66 17.63
C MET A 24 -22.13 -4.01 17.60
N PRO A 25 -23.03 -3.05 17.38
CA PRO A 25 -24.44 -3.35 17.26
C PRO A 25 -24.72 -4.09 15.95
N HIS A 26 -25.67 -5.02 16.09
CA HIS A 26 -26.52 -5.67 15.10
C HIS A 26 -26.34 -5.24 13.62
N PHE A 27 -26.06 -6.25 12.80
CA PHE A 27 -26.00 -6.20 11.34
C PHE A 27 -27.36 -5.75 10.78
N GLU A 28 -27.52 -4.46 10.50
CA GLU A 28 -28.61 -3.97 9.65
C GLU A 28 -28.21 -4.12 8.17
N ASP A 29 -29.20 -4.61 7.43
CA ASP A 29 -29.22 -4.99 6.02
C ASP A 29 -28.47 -4.01 5.08
N THR A 30 -27.32 -4.43 4.55
CA THR A 30 -26.43 -3.64 3.67
C THR A 30 -26.99 -3.43 2.25
N THR A 31 -28.25 -3.78 2.00
CA THR A 31 -28.84 -3.74 0.67
C THR A 31 -29.34 -2.33 0.26
N SER A 32 -29.22 -1.30 1.13
CA SER A 32 -29.82 0.04 0.95
C SER A 32 -28.86 1.24 0.79
N LEU A 33 -27.57 1.05 0.51
CA LEU A 33 -26.60 2.17 0.37
C LEU A 33 -25.99 2.36 -1.04
N LYS A 34 -26.53 1.69 -2.06
CA LYS A 34 -26.03 1.68 -3.46
C LYS A 34 -26.08 3.03 -4.22
N GLY A 35 -26.14 4.17 -3.53
CA GLY A 35 -26.16 5.50 -4.16
C GLY A 35 -25.75 6.68 -3.25
N LEU A 36 -25.00 6.44 -2.17
CA LEU A 36 -24.58 7.49 -1.23
C LEU A 36 -23.06 7.63 -1.06
N SER A 37 -22.27 6.69 -1.57
CA SER A 37 -20.81 6.67 -1.42
C SER A 37 -20.13 7.25 -2.66
N LYS A 38 -19.53 8.44 -2.54
CA LYS A 38 -18.73 9.02 -3.62
C LYS A 38 -17.48 8.19 -3.94
N PHE A 39 -17.00 7.42 -2.97
CA PHE A 39 -15.95 6.42 -3.19
C PHE A 39 -16.43 5.31 -4.13
N ASP A 40 -17.64 4.78 -3.96
CA ASP A 40 -18.19 3.75 -4.87
C ASP A 40 -18.42 4.31 -6.28
N ASP A 41 -18.84 5.58 -6.38
CA ASP A 41 -18.95 6.29 -7.65
C ASP A 41 -17.57 6.41 -8.33
N LEU A 42 -16.52 6.75 -7.58
CA LEU A 42 -15.14 6.77 -8.08
C LEU A 42 -14.69 5.39 -8.56
N VAL A 43 -14.92 4.33 -7.77
CA VAL A 43 -14.55 2.95 -8.14
C VAL A 43 -15.23 2.56 -9.46
N THR A 44 -16.52 2.87 -9.58
CA THR A 44 -17.30 2.60 -10.80
C THR A 44 -16.77 3.41 -11.99
N ALA A 45 -16.51 4.70 -11.81
CA ALA A 45 -16.00 5.57 -12.87
C ALA A 45 -14.61 5.13 -13.36
N LEU A 46 -13.70 4.77 -12.45
CA LEU A 46 -12.37 4.25 -12.81
C LEU A 46 -12.48 2.93 -13.60
N LYS A 47 -13.40 2.05 -13.20
CA LYS A 47 -13.65 0.79 -13.90
C LYS A 47 -14.21 1.02 -15.30
N ASP A 48 -15.16 1.93 -15.44
CA ASP A 48 -15.78 2.27 -16.73
C ASP A 48 -14.79 2.95 -17.66
N ALA A 49 -13.94 3.85 -17.14
CA ALA A 49 -12.88 4.54 -17.88
C ALA A 49 -11.87 3.56 -18.50
N LEU A 50 -11.58 2.46 -17.81
CA LEU A 50 -10.71 1.38 -18.30
C LEU A 50 -11.40 0.47 -19.35
N GLY A 51 -12.69 0.70 -19.62
CA GLY A 51 -13.47 0.07 -20.68
C GLY A 51 -13.79 -1.42 -20.46
N SER A 52 -14.44 -2.06 -21.45
CA SER A 52 -14.72 -3.50 -21.46
C SER A 52 -13.74 -4.31 -22.33
N SER A 53 -13.05 -3.65 -23.27
CA SER A 53 -12.19 -4.26 -24.29
C SER A 53 -10.71 -4.38 -23.89
N GLY A 54 -10.31 -3.90 -22.71
CA GLY A 54 -8.94 -3.97 -22.23
C GLY A 54 -8.00 -3.05 -23.01
N LEU A 55 -7.89 -1.81 -22.56
CA LEU A 55 -6.85 -0.90 -23.02
C LEU A 55 -5.47 -1.49 -22.67
N THR A 56 -4.52 -1.42 -23.60
CA THR A 56 -3.10 -1.63 -23.28
C THR A 56 -2.58 -0.41 -22.51
N CYS A 57 -1.36 -0.45 -21.93
CA CYS A 57 -0.76 0.73 -21.29
C CYS A 57 -0.90 1.98 -22.16
N ASP A 58 -0.68 1.81 -23.47
CA ASP A 58 -0.61 2.90 -24.46
C ASP A 58 -1.99 3.49 -24.80
N ASP A 59 -3.09 2.78 -24.50
CA ASP A 59 -4.45 3.20 -24.84
C ASP A 59 -5.19 3.84 -23.65
N ILE A 60 -4.55 3.95 -22.48
CA ILE A 60 -5.17 4.50 -21.27
C ILE A 60 -5.11 6.03 -21.28
N ASP A 61 -6.27 6.66 -21.13
CA ASP A 61 -6.37 8.10 -20.87
C ASP A 61 -5.97 8.40 -19.41
N LEU A 62 -4.66 8.53 -19.18
CA LEU A 62 -4.10 8.78 -17.86
C LEU A 62 -4.60 10.09 -17.25
N ASP A 63 -4.74 11.14 -18.05
CA ASP A 63 -5.22 12.44 -17.59
C ASP A 63 -6.65 12.33 -17.07
N PHE A 64 -7.52 11.61 -17.79
CA PHE A 64 -8.89 11.35 -17.34
C PHE A 64 -8.93 10.54 -16.04
N LEU A 65 -8.12 9.48 -15.91
CA LEU A 65 -8.06 8.69 -14.67
C LEU A 65 -7.55 9.53 -13.48
N MET A 66 -6.53 10.37 -13.71
CA MET A 66 -6.03 11.28 -12.68
C MET A 66 -7.11 12.29 -12.27
N ASP A 67 -7.88 12.81 -13.21
CA ASP A 67 -8.94 13.77 -12.93
C ASP A 67 -10.12 13.14 -12.17
N LEU A 68 -10.45 11.87 -12.42
CA LEU A 68 -11.39 11.12 -11.59
C LEU A 68 -10.90 11.04 -10.13
N MET A 69 -9.64 10.67 -9.91
CA MET A 69 -9.05 10.63 -8.56
C MET A 69 -8.98 12.00 -7.89
N LYS A 70 -8.67 13.08 -8.63
CA LYS A 70 -8.63 14.45 -8.09
C LYS A 70 -10.01 14.95 -7.69
N THR A 71 -11.03 14.64 -8.50
CA THR A 71 -12.42 15.08 -8.28
C THR A 71 -13.01 14.47 -7.01
N TYR A 72 -12.62 13.24 -6.68
CA TYR A 72 -13.01 12.63 -5.42
C TYR A 72 -12.33 13.34 -4.22
N THR A 73 -13.14 13.91 -3.33
CA THR A 73 -12.67 14.38 -2.01
C THR A 73 -12.78 13.24 -1.01
N SER A 74 -11.66 12.88 -0.37
CA SER A 74 -11.58 11.78 0.58
C SER A 74 -12.56 11.95 1.74
N ASN A 75 -13.25 10.86 2.08
CA ASN A 75 -14.14 10.77 3.23
C ASN A 75 -13.97 9.41 3.89
N GLU A 76 -13.40 9.39 5.09
CA GLU A 76 -13.06 8.16 5.82
C GLU A 76 -14.25 7.21 5.98
N LYS A 77 -15.49 7.73 6.10
CA LYS A 77 -16.69 6.89 6.23
C LYS A 77 -17.01 6.06 4.99
N GLU A 78 -16.48 6.43 3.83
CA GLU A 78 -16.77 5.78 2.55
C GLU A 78 -15.78 4.67 2.21
N TRP A 79 -14.52 4.79 2.65
CA TRP A 79 -13.46 3.82 2.33
C TRP A 79 -12.94 3.03 3.53
N ASN A 80 -13.29 3.36 4.78
CA ASN A 80 -12.72 2.69 5.97
C ASN A 80 -12.94 1.17 6.01
N ALA A 81 -14.01 0.67 5.40
CA ALA A 81 -14.29 -0.76 5.30
C ALA A 81 -13.17 -1.52 4.56
N PHE A 82 -12.39 -0.84 3.72
CA PHE A 82 -11.24 -1.42 3.01
C PHE A 82 -9.90 -1.14 3.70
N ALA A 83 -9.83 -0.23 4.68
CA ALA A 83 -8.58 0.21 5.31
C ALA A 83 -8.17 -0.66 6.52
N LEU A 84 -7.97 -1.95 6.30
CA LEU A 84 -7.57 -2.85 7.38
C LEU A 84 -6.06 -2.72 7.66
N ALA A 85 -5.72 -2.25 8.86
CA ALA A 85 -4.33 -2.04 9.29
C ALA A 85 -3.71 -3.29 9.94
N ASN A 86 -2.37 -3.35 9.92
CA ASN A 86 -1.58 -4.24 10.77
C ASN A 86 -0.31 -3.51 11.25
N PRO A 87 -0.25 -3.08 12.53
CA PRO A 87 0.91 -2.35 13.07
C PRO A 87 2.24 -3.14 13.01
N SER A 88 2.19 -4.48 12.94
CA SER A 88 3.40 -5.28 12.83
C SER A 88 4.05 -5.18 11.43
N MET A 89 3.28 -4.80 10.40
CA MET A 89 3.75 -4.62 9.03
C MET A 89 4.13 -3.16 8.77
N ALA A 90 4.89 -2.92 7.70
CA ALA A 90 5.20 -1.60 7.16
C ALA A 90 3.96 -0.95 6.57
N TYR A 91 3.22 -1.72 5.79
CA TYR A 91 1.92 -1.35 5.27
C TYR A 91 1.10 -2.61 4.92
N THR A 92 -0.22 -2.46 4.86
CA THR A 92 -1.13 -3.49 4.35
C THR A 92 -1.64 -3.11 2.96
N ARG A 93 -1.98 -4.11 2.14
CA ARG A 93 -2.52 -3.93 0.79
C ARG A 93 -3.92 -4.52 0.72
N ASN A 94 -4.94 -3.71 0.59
CA ASN A 94 -6.33 -4.14 0.68
C ASN A 94 -7.02 -3.96 -0.66
N LEU A 95 -7.32 -5.06 -1.34
CA LEU A 95 -7.93 -5.02 -2.67
C LEU A 95 -9.37 -4.51 -2.56
N VAL A 96 -9.68 -3.44 -3.27
CA VAL A 96 -11.02 -2.86 -3.38
C VAL A 96 -11.76 -3.46 -4.57
N ASP A 97 -11.16 -3.37 -5.76
CA ASP A 97 -11.73 -3.90 -6.99
C ASP A 97 -10.64 -4.35 -7.97
N GLU A 98 -10.91 -5.39 -8.74
CA GLU A 98 -10.04 -5.92 -9.79
C GLU A 98 -10.38 -5.33 -11.18
N GLY A 99 -11.21 -4.28 -11.20
CA GLY A 99 -11.73 -3.65 -12.40
C GLY A 99 -12.50 -4.64 -13.27
N ASN A 100 -12.03 -4.77 -14.50
CA ASN A 100 -12.46 -5.72 -15.53
C ASN A 100 -11.42 -6.87 -15.70
N GLY A 101 -10.54 -7.10 -14.72
CA GLY A 101 -9.40 -8.03 -14.80
C GLY A 101 -8.13 -7.40 -15.41
N LYS A 102 -8.14 -6.09 -15.66
CA LYS A 102 -7.02 -5.32 -16.23
C LYS A 102 -6.50 -4.21 -15.30
N SER A 103 -7.01 -4.11 -14.08
CA SER A 103 -6.44 -3.22 -13.08
C SER A 103 -6.59 -3.80 -11.69
N ASN A 104 -5.83 -3.26 -10.75
CA ASN A 104 -6.08 -3.48 -9.33
C ASN A 104 -6.22 -2.13 -8.66
N LEU A 105 -7.36 -1.92 -8.01
CA LEU A 105 -7.59 -0.78 -7.13
C LEU A 105 -7.40 -1.24 -5.68
N LEU A 106 -6.47 -0.62 -4.98
CA LEU A 106 -6.02 -1.02 -3.64
C LEU A 106 -6.08 0.16 -2.68
N VAL A 107 -6.51 -0.11 -1.45
CA VAL A 107 -6.27 0.79 -0.31
C VAL A 107 -5.06 0.27 0.44
N LEU A 108 -4.01 1.08 0.52
CA LEU A 108 -2.83 0.80 1.33
C LEU A 108 -2.92 1.57 2.65
N VAL A 109 -2.62 0.89 3.76
CA VAL A 109 -2.56 1.50 5.10
C VAL A 109 -1.12 1.43 5.59
N TRP A 110 -0.51 2.59 5.83
CA TRP A 110 0.90 2.76 6.14
C TRP A 110 1.10 2.98 7.63
N THR A 111 1.88 2.09 8.25
CA THR A 111 2.22 2.18 9.66
C THR A 111 3.10 3.41 9.94
N PRO A 112 2.87 4.13 11.05
CA PRO A 112 3.73 5.24 11.47
C PRO A 112 5.22 4.92 11.41
N GLY A 113 6.02 5.83 10.86
CA GLY A 113 7.48 5.70 10.79
C GLY A 113 8.00 4.54 9.94
N LYS A 114 7.19 3.98 9.03
CA LYS A 114 7.57 2.89 8.13
C LYS A 114 7.30 3.25 6.67
N GLY A 115 7.84 2.48 5.74
CA GLY A 115 7.62 2.68 4.32
C GLY A 115 7.85 1.42 3.51
N SER A 116 7.84 1.54 2.19
CA SER A 116 8.17 0.46 1.28
C SER A 116 9.69 0.34 1.11
N PRO A 117 10.16 -0.78 0.54
CA PRO A 117 11.45 -0.79 -0.13
C PRO A 117 11.43 0.09 -1.40
N ILE A 118 12.60 0.32 -1.99
CA ILE A 118 12.71 0.90 -3.34
C ILE A 118 12.24 -0.16 -4.35
N HIS A 119 11.27 0.15 -5.20
CA HIS A 119 10.68 -0.84 -6.10
C HIS A 119 10.25 -0.29 -7.46
N SER A 120 10.19 -1.20 -8.43
CA SER A 120 9.65 -0.98 -9.78
C SER A 120 8.16 -1.35 -9.89
N HIS A 121 7.55 -0.98 -11.01
CA HIS A 121 6.13 -1.22 -11.32
C HIS A 121 5.89 -2.28 -12.39
N SER A 122 6.96 -2.89 -12.95
CA SER A 122 6.85 -3.95 -13.95
C SER A 122 6.04 -3.53 -15.18
N ASN A 123 6.34 -2.33 -15.67
CA ASN A 123 5.66 -1.68 -16.78
C ASN A 123 4.15 -1.49 -16.57
N ALA A 124 3.73 -1.28 -15.32
CA ALA A 124 2.39 -0.83 -14.98
C ALA A 124 2.40 0.68 -14.69
N HIS A 125 1.29 1.34 -15.03
CA HIS A 125 0.98 2.66 -14.51
C HIS A 125 0.51 2.54 -13.07
N CYS A 126 1.00 3.42 -12.20
CA CYS A 126 0.55 3.58 -10.82
C CYS A 126 0.01 4.99 -10.62
N LEU A 127 -1.31 5.11 -10.42
CA LEU A 127 -1.91 6.33 -9.90
C LEU A 127 -2.10 6.17 -8.40
N MET A 128 -1.62 7.13 -7.62
CA MET A 128 -1.76 7.15 -6.17
C MET A 128 -2.56 8.38 -5.74
N LYS A 129 -3.54 8.21 -4.85
CA LYS A 129 -4.20 9.30 -4.14
C LYS A 129 -4.03 9.15 -2.63
N ILE A 130 -3.66 10.21 -1.92
CA ILE A 130 -3.66 10.19 -0.45
C ILE A 130 -5.10 10.35 0.06
N LEU A 131 -5.56 9.35 0.82
CA LEU A 131 -6.89 9.34 1.43
C LEU A 131 -6.88 9.90 2.85
N LYS A 132 -5.76 9.73 3.58
CA LYS A 132 -5.58 10.22 4.95
C LYS A 132 -4.10 10.40 5.26
N GLY A 133 -3.76 11.46 5.98
CA GLY A 133 -2.39 11.75 6.43
C GLY A 133 -1.50 12.25 5.29
N SER A 134 -0.23 11.84 5.30
CA SER A 134 0.77 12.25 4.31
C SER A 134 1.79 11.15 4.05
N LEU A 135 2.33 11.09 2.83
CA LEU A 135 3.42 10.20 2.47
C LEU A 135 4.54 10.97 1.77
N THR A 136 5.78 10.58 2.04
CA THR A 136 6.96 11.00 1.28
C THR A 136 7.24 9.98 0.18
N GLU A 137 7.37 10.44 -1.06
CA GLU A 137 7.90 9.67 -2.18
C GLU A 137 9.33 10.10 -2.47
N THR A 138 10.27 9.15 -2.49
CA THR A 138 11.63 9.35 -2.97
C THR A 138 11.81 8.54 -4.24
N ARG A 139 12.10 9.21 -5.37
CA ARG A 139 12.38 8.58 -6.66
C ARG A 139 13.88 8.48 -6.88
N TYR A 140 14.27 7.38 -7.48
CA TYR A 140 15.64 7.07 -7.85
C TYR A 140 15.69 6.78 -9.35
N ASP A 141 16.77 7.19 -9.99
CA ASP A 141 17.04 6.72 -11.34
C ASP A 141 17.18 5.20 -11.31
N PHE A 142 16.73 4.51 -12.36
CA PHE A 142 17.12 3.11 -12.53
C PHE A 142 18.65 3.05 -12.51
N PRO A 143 19.26 2.07 -11.82
CA PRO A 143 20.71 1.96 -11.75
C PRO A 143 21.25 1.89 -13.19
N GLN A 144 21.82 2.99 -13.69
CA GLN A 144 22.16 3.15 -15.11
C GLN A 144 23.21 2.12 -15.54
N GLU A 145 23.21 1.76 -16.82
CA GLU A 145 24.36 1.09 -17.42
C GLU A 145 25.51 2.09 -17.39
N SER A 146 26.48 1.91 -16.50
CA SER A 146 27.69 2.73 -16.51
C SER A 146 28.49 2.44 -17.79
N ASN A 147 28.17 3.18 -18.86
CA ASN A 147 28.95 3.43 -20.07
C ASN A 147 29.69 2.25 -20.74
N ARG A 148 29.15 1.89 -21.91
CA ARG A 148 29.83 1.56 -23.19
C ARG A 148 30.09 0.08 -23.51
N GLU A 149 29.42 -0.33 -24.60
CA GLU A 149 29.58 -1.55 -25.41
C GLU A 149 28.84 -2.81 -24.93
N ASN A 150 27.60 -2.96 -25.43
CA ASN A 150 26.98 -4.23 -25.84
C ASN A 150 27.13 -5.45 -24.92
N ILE A 151 27.03 -5.29 -23.59
CA ILE A 151 26.85 -6.43 -22.70
C ILE A 151 25.67 -6.11 -21.77
N SER A 152 24.53 -6.74 -22.04
CA SER A 152 23.36 -6.75 -21.18
C SER A 152 23.70 -7.47 -19.88
N ILE A 153 24.20 -6.73 -18.88
CA ILE A 153 24.33 -7.25 -17.52
C ILE A 153 22.92 -7.29 -16.91
N PRO A 154 22.45 -8.46 -16.42
CA PRO A 154 21.17 -8.57 -15.72
C PRO A 154 21.07 -7.54 -14.59
N LEU A 155 19.88 -6.95 -14.36
CA LEU A 155 19.67 -5.92 -13.32
C LEU A 155 20.16 -6.33 -11.90
N GLY A 156 20.37 -7.63 -11.64
CA GLY A 156 20.76 -8.17 -10.34
C GLY A 156 22.26 -8.18 -9.98
N ASP A 157 23.17 -7.81 -10.90
CA ASP A 157 24.63 -7.89 -10.68
C ASP A 157 25.33 -6.52 -10.61
N ARG A 158 24.57 -5.44 -10.40
CA ARG A 158 25.12 -4.07 -10.29
C ARG A 158 25.60 -3.80 -8.86
N ASN A 159 26.71 -3.07 -8.74
CA ASN A 159 27.37 -2.76 -7.48
C ASN A 159 27.70 -1.26 -7.43
N ALA A 160 26.67 -0.43 -7.52
CA ALA A 160 26.76 1.03 -7.47
C ALA A 160 25.53 1.61 -6.77
N SER A 161 25.75 2.58 -5.88
CA SER A 161 24.70 3.30 -5.17
C SER A 161 23.70 3.94 -6.14
N MET A 162 22.43 3.95 -5.76
CA MET A 162 21.36 4.60 -6.50
C MET A 162 21.30 6.09 -6.16
N ASP A 163 21.15 6.93 -7.18
CA ASP A 163 21.00 8.38 -7.01
C ASP A 163 19.54 8.77 -6.80
N VAL A 164 19.30 9.67 -5.84
CA VAL A 164 17.97 10.27 -5.63
C VAL A 164 17.71 11.29 -6.72
N ALA A 165 16.68 11.06 -7.53
CA ALA A 165 16.27 11.96 -8.60
C ALA A 165 15.30 13.04 -8.09
N LEU A 166 14.38 12.68 -7.20
CA LEU A 166 13.33 13.57 -6.70
C LEU A 166 12.85 13.09 -5.32
N GLU A 167 12.52 14.04 -4.45
CA GLU A 167 11.74 13.77 -3.24
C GLU A 167 10.51 14.68 -3.23
N SER A 168 9.35 14.13 -2.86
CA SER A 168 8.08 14.85 -2.81
C SER A 168 7.26 14.41 -1.62
N VAL A 169 6.51 15.34 -1.02
CA VAL A 169 5.55 15.04 0.06
C VAL A 169 4.15 15.25 -0.47
N TYR A 170 3.31 14.23 -0.34
CA TYR A 170 1.91 14.25 -0.72
C TYR A 170 1.04 14.20 0.53
N THR A 171 0.02 15.05 0.57
CA THR A 171 -0.94 15.23 1.67
C THR A 171 -2.34 14.84 1.23
N GLU A 172 -3.29 14.80 2.16
CA GLU A 172 -4.66 14.37 1.89
C GLU A 172 -5.26 15.03 0.63
N ASN A 173 -5.83 14.18 -0.23
CA ASN A 173 -6.37 14.47 -1.56
C ASN A 173 -5.38 14.67 -2.70
N ASP A 174 -4.08 14.83 -2.43
CA ASP A 174 -3.08 14.88 -3.50
C ASP A 174 -3.08 13.59 -4.33
N VAL A 175 -2.83 13.75 -5.63
CA VAL A 175 -2.75 12.66 -6.60
C VAL A 175 -1.39 12.69 -7.28
N ALA A 176 -0.73 11.55 -7.33
CA ALA A 176 0.57 11.34 -7.97
C ALA A 176 0.50 10.22 -9.01
N TYR A 177 1.47 10.23 -9.92
CA TYR A 177 1.63 9.21 -10.96
C TYR A 177 3.07 8.71 -10.98
N MET A 178 3.21 7.40 -11.19
CA MET A 178 4.49 6.73 -11.35
C MET A 178 4.40 5.63 -12.42
N SER A 179 5.44 5.51 -13.24
CA SER A 179 5.74 4.35 -14.09
C SER A 179 7.25 4.09 -14.11
N ASP A 180 7.67 2.97 -14.69
CA ASP A 180 9.10 2.64 -14.83
C ASP A 180 9.83 3.63 -15.77
N ASP A 181 9.14 4.42 -16.58
CA ASP A 181 9.76 5.50 -17.38
C ASP A 181 10.29 6.64 -16.51
N GLN A 182 9.82 6.74 -15.27
CA GLN A 182 10.19 7.78 -14.31
C GLN A 182 11.20 7.29 -13.26
N GLY A 183 11.71 6.06 -13.39
CA GLY A 183 12.63 5.44 -12.44
C GLY A 183 11.94 4.42 -11.52
N VAL A 184 12.49 4.29 -10.32
CA VAL A 184 11.92 3.48 -9.22
C VAL A 184 11.69 4.36 -8.01
N HIS A 185 10.86 3.93 -7.06
CA HIS A 185 10.56 4.79 -5.91
C HIS A 185 10.45 4.04 -4.58
N LYS A 186 10.54 4.81 -3.51
CA LYS A 186 10.25 4.43 -2.13
C LYS A 186 9.16 5.33 -1.59
N MET A 187 8.15 4.75 -0.97
CA MET A 187 7.08 5.45 -0.25
C MET A 187 7.31 5.35 1.25
N TRP A 188 7.11 6.44 2.00
CA TRP A 188 7.38 6.45 3.44
C TRP A 188 6.38 7.29 4.21
N ASN A 189 5.87 6.75 5.32
CA ASN A 189 5.06 7.48 6.29
C ASN A 189 5.98 8.09 7.36
N ASN A 190 6.32 9.37 7.20
CA ASN A 190 7.16 10.12 8.13
C ASN A 190 6.42 10.64 9.38
N SER A 191 5.14 10.28 9.56
CA SER A 191 4.32 10.72 10.70
C SER A 191 4.26 9.68 11.82
N ASP A 192 3.73 10.11 12.97
CA ASP A 192 3.38 9.28 14.13
C ASP A 192 1.97 8.67 14.05
N GLU A 193 1.22 8.98 12.99
CA GLU A 193 -0.14 8.51 12.75
C GLU A 193 -0.22 7.61 11.50
N PHE A 194 -1.26 6.80 11.40
CA PHE A 194 -1.48 5.99 10.20
C PHE A 194 -1.83 6.87 9.00
N ALA A 195 -1.20 6.60 7.86
CA ALA A 195 -1.56 7.18 6.57
C ALA A 195 -2.29 6.16 5.70
N VAL A 196 -3.17 6.64 4.81
CA VAL A 196 -3.96 5.79 3.91
C VAL A 196 -3.88 6.35 2.50
N SER A 197 -3.66 5.49 1.51
CA SER A 197 -3.60 5.87 0.11
C SER A 197 -4.36 4.89 -0.78
N LEU A 198 -5.02 5.40 -1.81
CA LEU A 198 -5.63 4.65 -2.89
C LEU A 198 -4.62 4.48 -4.03
N HIS A 199 -4.47 3.27 -4.55
CA HIS A 199 -3.56 2.94 -5.65
C HIS A 199 -4.32 2.25 -6.77
N LEU A 200 -4.21 2.76 -7.99
CA LEU A 200 -4.67 2.09 -9.20
C LEU A 200 -3.46 1.63 -10.00
N TYR A 201 -3.31 0.32 -10.14
CA TYR A 201 -2.32 -0.28 -11.04
C TYR A 201 -2.98 -0.76 -12.31
N THR A 202 -2.45 -0.36 -13.47
CA THR A 202 -2.97 -0.79 -14.76
C THR A 202 -1.85 -0.83 -15.82
N PRO A 203 -1.70 -1.93 -16.57
CA PRO A 203 -2.27 -3.26 -16.35
C PRO A 203 -1.77 -3.86 -15.02
N PRO A 204 -2.36 -4.96 -14.50
CA PRO A 204 -2.03 -5.49 -13.18
C PRO A 204 -0.77 -6.37 -13.24
N ASN A 205 0.29 -5.88 -13.91
CA ASN A 205 1.50 -6.63 -14.21
C ASN A 205 2.23 -7.07 -12.94
N ILE A 206 2.21 -6.27 -11.88
CA ILE A 206 2.86 -6.59 -10.61
C ILE A 206 2.35 -7.92 -10.03
N VAL A 207 1.05 -8.19 -10.12
CA VAL A 207 0.46 -9.45 -9.61
C VAL A 207 0.83 -10.64 -10.48
N ARG A 208 1.08 -10.43 -11.78
CA ARG A 208 1.40 -11.50 -12.73
C ARG A 208 2.90 -11.81 -12.81
N ASN A 209 3.72 -10.75 -12.75
CA ASN A 209 5.14 -10.79 -13.07
C ASN A 209 6.02 -10.54 -11.85
N GLY A 210 5.45 -10.05 -10.74
CA GLY A 210 6.19 -9.52 -9.61
C GLY A 210 6.65 -8.08 -9.83
N CYS A 211 7.45 -7.57 -8.90
CA CYS A 211 8.22 -6.32 -9.01
C CYS A 211 9.67 -6.55 -8.61
N TYR A 212 10.58 -5.68 -9.06
CA TYR A 212 11.93 -5.67 -8.51
C TYR A 212 11.99 -4.76 -7.29
N VAL A 213 12.67 -5.24 -6.26
CA VAL A 213 13.07 -4.46 -5.08
C VAL A 213 14.57 -4.20 -5.16
N PHE A 214 14.98 -2.97 -4.88
CA PHE A 214 16.36 -2.53 -5.01
C PHE A 214 16.97 -2.16 -3.66
N ASP A 215 18.22 -2.52 -3.50
CA ASP A 215 19.08 -2.02 -2.42
C ASP A 215 19.70 -0.67 -2.84
N ALA A 216 19.53 0.36 -2.02
CA ALA A 216 19.94 1.72 -2.37
C ALA A 216 21.47 1.86 -2.50
N ASP A 217 22.24 1.16 -1.67
CA ASP A 217 23.70 1.32 -1.58
C ASP A 217 24.43 0.56 -2.70
N THR A 218 23.85 -0.55 -3.15
CA THR A 218 24.46 -1.44 -4.15
C THR A 218 23.77 -1.38 -5.51
N GLY A 219 22.53 -0.89 -5.59
CA GLY A 219 21.72 -0.91 -6.80
C GLY A 219 21.24 -2.32 -7.19
N LYS A 220 21.45 -3.31 -6.33
CA LYS A 220 21.10 -4.70 -6.61
C LYS A 220 19.59 -4.89 -6.59
N GLY A 221 19.04 -5.34 -7.72
CA GLY A 221 17.62 -5.71 -7.85
C GLY A 221 17.33 -7.18 -7.51
N THR A 222 16.27 -7.42 -6.72
CA THR A 222 15.72 -8.76 -6.44
C THR A 222 14.27 -8.83 -6.91
N LEU A 223 13.95 -9.83 -7.74
CA LEU A 223 12.58 -10.04 -8.21
C LEU A 223 11.71 -10.65 -7.11
N VAL A 224 10.63 -9.96 -6.75
CA VAL A 224 9.62 -10.42 -5.79
C VAL A 224 8.33 -10.75 -6.54
N LYS A 225 7.98 -12.03 -6.63
CA LYS A 225 6.81 -12.51 -7.41
C LYS A 225 5.49 -12.46 -6.67
N ASN A 226 5.50 -12.55 -5.34
CA ASN A 226 4.28 -12.68 -4.54
C ASN A 226 3.96 -11.36 -3.84
N CYS A 227 3.11 -10.58 -4.50
CA CYS A 227 2.53 -9.35 -3.99
C CYS A 227 1.12 -9.64 -3.44
N GLU A 228 1.04 -10.29 -2.28
CA GLU A 228 -0.23 -10.77 -1.71
C GLU A 228 -1.06 -9.63 -1.09
N TYR A 229 -2.37 -9.86 -1.03
CA TYR A 229 -3.33 -8.91 -0.43
C TYR A 229 -3.52 -9.24 1.05
N TYR A 230 -3.53 -8.20 1.89
CA TYR A 230 -3.91 -8.31 3.29
C TYR A 230 -5.43 -8.59 3.42
N SER A 231 -6.25 -7.95 2.60
CA SER A 231 -7.68 -8.18 2.55
C SER A 231 -8.21 -8.04 1.14
N VAL A 232 -9.38 -8.62 0.89
CA VAL A 232 -10.10 -8.52 -0.38
C VAL A 232 -11.52 -8.05 -0.09
N ARG A 233 -11.91 -6.93 -0.71
CA ARG A 233 -13.23 -6.30 -0.58
C ARG A 233 -13.66 -6.11 0.88
N GLY A 234 -12.72 -5.68 1.73
CA GLY A 234 -12.94 -5.44 3.17
C GLY A 234 -12.89 -6.69 4.06
N HIS A 235 -12.68 -7.87 3.47
CA HIS A 235 -12.57 -9.12 4.22
C HIS A 235 -11.11 -9.55 4.35
N ARG A 236 -10.63 -9.68 5.60
CA ARG A 236 -9.30 -10.21 5.91
C ARG A 236 -9.14 -11.60 5.30
N LEU A 237 -8.01 -11.84 4.63
CA LEU A 237 -7.66 -13.19 4.21
C LEU A 237 -7.13 -13.97 5.42
N ASP A 238 -7.83 -15.04 5.79
CA ASP A 238 -7.42 -15.92 6.88
C ASP A 238 -6.43 -16.98 6.37
N GLY A 239 -5.19 -16.89 6.85
CA GLY A 239 -4.13 -17.87 6.60
C GLY A 239 -3.11 -17.43 5.55
N LEU A 240 -1.84 -17.77 5.85
CA LEU A 240 -0.61 -17.47 5.11
C LEU A 240 -0.06 -16.05 5.26
N VAL A 241 0.38 -15.70 6.47
CA VAL A 241 1.65 -14.96 6.54
C VAL A 241 2.77 -15.93 6.19
N ARG A 242 2.98 -16.18 4.89
CA ARG A 242 4.18 -16.91 4.45
C ARG A 242 5.39 -16.01 4.69
N GLU A 243 6.54 -16.58 5.02
CA GLU A 243 7.80 -15.84 5.24
C GLU A 243 8.20 -14.91 4.07
N THR A 244 7.58 -15.01 2.90
CA THR A 244 7.73 -14.08 1.78
C THR A 244 6.96 -12.76 1.94
N GLU A 245 5.86 -12.71 2.72
CA GLU A 245 5.15 -11.47 3.06
C GLU A 245 6.05 -10.49 3.86
N VAL A 246 7.02 -11.06 4.57
CA VAL A 246 8.02 -10.34 5.38
C VAL A 246 8.88 -9.43 4.51
N VAL A 247 9.17 -9.76 3.25
CA VAL A 247 10.20 -8.98 2.52
C VAL A 247 9.66 -7.66 1.95
N LEU A 248 8.38 -7.60 1.55
CA LEU A 248 7.76 -6.36 1.05
C LEU A 248 7.11 -5.52 2.15
N SER A 249 6.81 -6.12 3.31
CA SER A 249 6.12 -5.47 4.42
C SER A 249 6.91 -5.43 5.73
N LEU A 250 8.14 -5.95 5.80
CA LEU A 250 9.05 -5.81 6.95
C LEU A 250 10.40 -5.17 6.57
N LEU A 251 10.49 -4.50 5.41
CA LEU A 251 11.59 -3.61 5.05
C LEU A 251 11.08 -2.17 4.97
#